data_AF-A0A7X8R780-F1
#
_entry.id   AF-A0A7X8R780-F1
#
_cell.length_a   1.000
_cell.length_b   1.000
_cell.length_c   1.000
_cell.angle_alpha   90.00
_cell.angle_beta   90.00
_cell.angle_gamma   90.00
#
_symmetry.space_group_name_H-M   'P 1'
#
loop_
_entity.id
_entity.type
_entity.pdbx_description
1 polymer ?
#
loop_
_entity_poly.entity_id
_entity_poly.type
_entity_poly.pdbx_seq_one_letter_code
_entity_poly.pdbx_strand_id
1 'polypeptide(L)'
;QRVDIFYYYQDGVKESRELAEILHNTIEKKYHAAQPGRGYDSSISTRNLHMLSALNPATVYIELGNIRNPKDQERFIIPDNRQAVANWLCEGLLEAVRKKH
;
A
#
# COMPACT_ATOMS: atom_id res chain seq x y z
N GLN A 1 9.57 -12.55 -11.58
CA GLN A 1 8.47 -11.59 -11.81
C GLN A 1 8.47 -10.61 -10.66
N ARG A 2 8.23 -9.30 -10.86
CA ARG A 2 8.10 -8.35 -9.74
C ARG A 2 6.71 -8.47 -9.14
N VAL A 3 6.59 -8.36 -7.82
CA VAL A 3 5.31 -8.33 -7.12
C VAL A 3 4.98 -6.89 -6.73
N ASP A 4 3.72 -6.50 -6.95
CA ASP A 4 3.22 -5.18 -6.56
C ASP A 4 2.85 -5.13 -5.08
N ILE A 5 2.36 -3.98 -4.64
CA ILE A 5 2.08 -3.74 -3.22
C ILE A 5 0.65 -4.22 -2.94
N PHE A 6 0.44 -5.01 -1.90
CA PHE A 6 -0.90 -5.49 -1.52
C PHE A 6 -1.38 -4.86 -0.21
N TYR A 7 -2.69 -4.71 -0.09
CA TYR A 7 -3.32 -4.02 1.04
C TYR A 7 -4.31 -4.96 1.74
N TYR A 8 -4.09 -5.16 3.03
CA TYR A 8 -4.98 -5.92 3.90
C TYR A 8 -5.62 -5.00 4.92
N TYR A 9 -6.95 -4.87 4.89
CA TYR A 9 -7.70 -4.05 5.85
C TYR A 9 -8.41 -4.91 6.89
N GLN A 10 -8.82 -4.30 8.00
CA GLN A 10 -9.58 -4.95 9.06
C GLN A 10 -10.96 -5.39 8.55
N ASP A 11 -11.30 -6.66 8.76
CA ASP A 11 -12.58 -7.20 8.32
C ASP A 11 -13.75 -6.55 9.09
N GLY A 12 -14.83 -6.24 8.37
CA GLY A 12 -16.00 -5.55 8.93
C GLY A 12 -15.82 -4.08 9.32
N VAL A 13 -14.63 -3.48 9.17
CA VAL A 13 -14.37 -2.07 9.51
C VAL A 13 -14.33 -1.20 8.26
N LYS A 14 -15.36 -0.39 8.04
CA LYS A 14 -15.55 0.43 6.83
C LYS A 14 -14.40 1.42 6.62
N GLU A 15 -14.00 2.11 7.68
CA GLU A 15 -12.95 3.12 7.65
C GLU A 15 -11.58 2.53 7.27
N SER A 16 -11.34 1.27 7.64
CA SER A 16 -10.11 0.55 7.28
C SER A 16 -10.09 0.19 5.80
N ARG A 17 -11.24 -0.19 5.24
CA ARG A 17 -11.38 -0.42 3.79
C ARG A 17 -11.18 0.87 3.01
N GLU A 18 -11.84 1.96 3.40
CA GLU A 18 -11.69 3.27 2.76
C GLU A 18 -10.23 3.76 2.80
N LEU A 19 -9.56 3.58 3.94
CA LEU A 19 -8.13 3.88 4.07
C LEU A 19 -7.29 3.05 3.09
N ALA A 20 -7.54 1.75 2.96
CA ALA A 20 -6.82 0.89 2.02
C ALA A 20 -7.05 1.31 0.56
N GLU A 21 -8.28 1.64 0.19
CA GLU A 21 -8.63 2.13 -1.15
C GLU A 21 -7.92 3.44 -1.50
N ILE A 22 -7.84 4.39 -0.55
CA ILE A 22 -7.13 5.67 -0.76
C ILE A 22 -5.62 5.44 -0.95
N LEU A 23 -5.02 4.61 -0.09
CA LEU A 23 -3.58 4.29 -0.16
C LEU A 23 -3.24 3.54 -1.45
N HIS A 24 -4.06 2.56 -1.83
CA HIS A 24 -3.94 1.81 -3.08
C HIS A 24 -3.99 2.75 -4.29
N ASN A 25 -5.04 3.56 -4.40
CA ASN A 25 -5.24 4.44 -5.55
C ASN A 25 -4.14 5.50 -5.66
N THR A 26 -3.61 5.97 -4.53
CA THR A 26 -2.47 6.90 -4.54
C THR A 26 -1.24 6.22 -5.12
N ILE A 27 -0.91 5.02 -4.65
CA ILE A 27 0.27 4.27 -5.09
C ILE A 27 0.14 3.85 -6.55
N GLU A 28 -1.01 3.34 -6.98
CA GLU A 28 -1.28 2.96 -8.36
C GLU A 28 -1.02 4.11 -9.33
N LYS A 29 -1.56 5.31 -9.03
CA LYS A 29 -1.31 6.52 -9.82
C LYS A 29 0.18 6.86 -9.93
N LYS A 30 0.92 6.70 -8.83
CA LYS A 30 2.36 6.97 -8.79
C LYS A 30 3.16 5.94 -9.58
N TYR A 31 2.79 4.65 -9.52
CA TYR A 31 3.39 3.62 -10.37
C TYR A 31 3.16 3.89 -11.85
N HIS A 32 1.94 4.25 -12.25
CA HIS A 32 1.66 4.60 -13.65
C HIS A 32 2.49 5.79 -14.15
N ALA A 33 2.71 6.79 -13.31
CA ALA A 33 3.53 7.94 -13.65
C ALA A 33 5.04 7.61 -13.70
N ALA A 34 5.54 6.85 -12.72
CA ALA A 34 6.96 6.56 -12.57
C ALA A 34 7.45 5.38 -13.45
N GLN A 35 6.56 4.45 -13.81
CA GLN A 35 6.87 3.25 -14.61
C GLN A 35 5.80 3.03 -15.71
N PRO A 36 5.72 3.92 -16.72
CA PRO A 36 4.73 3.81 -17.78
C PRO A 36 4.79 2.44 -18.48
N GLY A 37 3.62 1.81 -18.69
CA GLY A 37 3.50 0.54 -19.40
C GLY A 37 3.87 -0.73 -18.62
N ARG A 38 4.37 -0.62 -17.38
CA ARG A 38 4.67 -1.80 -16.52
C ARG A 38 3.40 -2.49 -16.02
N GLY A 39 2.29 -1.76 -15.90
CA GLY A 39 1.09 -2.20 -15.20
C GLY A 39 1.26 -2.15 -13.67
N TYR A 40 0.19 -2.45 -12.94
CA TYR A 40 0.17 -2.53 -11.49
C TYR A 40 -0.85 -3.61 -11.07
N ASP A 41 -0.36 -4.79 -10.71
CA ASP A 41 -1.16 -5.97 -10.37
C ASP A 41 -1.28 -6.11 -8.84
N SER A 42 -2.13 -5.28 -8.26
CA SER A 42 -2.35 -5.15 -6.82
C SER A 42 -3.74 -5.64 -6.40
N SER A 43 -3.98 -5.74 -5.09
CA SER A 43 -5.28 -6.09 -4.53
C SER A 43 -5.51 -5.42 -3.18
N ILE A 44 -6.79 -5.21 -2.89
CA ILE A 44 -7.30 -4.76 -1.60
C ILE A 44 -8.20 -5.88 -1.08
N SER A 45 -7.84 -6.48 0.05
CA SER A 45 -8.57 -7.63 0.60
C SER A 45 -8.51 -7.65 2.12
N THR A 46 -9.24 -8.58 2.75
CA THR A 46 -9.06 -8.90 4.16
C THR A 46 -8.12 -10.09 4.30
N ARG A 47 -7.48 -10.21 5.48
CA ARG A 47 -6.66 -11.38 5.81
C ARG A 47 -6.70 -11.61 7.31
N ASN A 48 -6.72 -12.87 7.74
CA ASN A 48 -6.68 -13.22 9.16
C ASN A 48 -5.29 -12.99 9.75
N LEU A 49 -4.96 -11.73 10.00
CA LEU A 49 -3.73 -11.26 10.63
C LEU A 49 -4.05 -10.73 12.02
N HIS A 50 -3.38 -11.25 13.05
CA HIS A 50 -3.61 -10.83 14.44
C HIS A 50 -3.47 -9.31 14.64
N MET A 51 -2.52 -8.68 13.95
CA MET A 51 -2.33 -7.23 13.96
C MET A 51 -3.60 -6.48 13.56
N LEU A 52 -4.29 -6.95 12.50
CA LEU A 52 -5.53 -6.33 12.03
C LEU A 52 -6.70 -6.58 13.00
N SER A 53 -6.82 -7.80 13.54
CA SER A 53 -7.96 -8.14 14.42
C SER A 53 -7.84 -7.63 15.85
N ALA A 54 -6.62 -7.34 16.33
CA ALA A 54 -6.38 -6.90 17.71
C ALA A 54 -6.40 -5.38 17.93
N LEU A 55 -6.46 -4.58 16.85
CA LEU A 55 -6.40 -3.12 16.93
C LEU A 55 -7.79 -2.48 16.87
N ASN A 56 -8.04 -1.51 17.75
CA ASN A 56 -9.25 -0.69 17.72
C ASN A 56 -9.26 0.41 16.63
N PRO A 57 -8.15 1.12 16.31
CA PRO A 57 -8.20 2.16 15.28
C PRO A 57 -8.27 1.56 13.87
N ALA A 58 -8.81 2.35 12.93
CA ALA A 58 -8.82 1.97 11.51
C ALA A 58 -7.39 1.69 11.01
N THR A 59 -7.16 0.48 10.50
CA THR A 59 -5.83 -0.05 10.22
C THR A 59 -5.74 -0.76 8.87
N VAL A 60 -4.59 -0.61 8.21
CA VAL A 60 -4.22 -1.32 6.98
C VAL A 60 -2.82 -1.90 7.15
N TYR A 61 -2.67 -3.19 6.83
CA TYR A 61 -1.37 -3.85 6.67
C TYR A 61 -0.99 -3.81 5.19
N ILE A 62 0.24 -3.40 4.88
CA ILE A 62 0.72 -3.26 3.50
C ILE A 62 1.86 -4.24 3.26
N GLU A 63 1.68 -5.16 2.33
CA GLU A 63 2.74 -6.04 1.85
C GLU A 63 3.48 -5.35 0.70
N LEU A 64 4.67 -4.85 0.99
CA LEU A 64 5.44 -4.05 0.03
C LEU A 64 6.22 -4.87 -0.99
N GLY A 65 6.07 -6.20 -1.06
CA GLY A 65 6.77 -7.07 -2.01
C GLY A 65 7.43 -8.28 -1.37
N ASN A 66 7.92 -9.21 -2.19
CA ASN A 66 8.54 -10.44 -1.72
C ASN A 66 10.03 -10.21 -1.42
N ILE A 67 10.43 -10.22 -0.15
CA ILE A 67 11.84 -9.98 0.24
C ILE A 67 12.82 -11.02 -0.33
N ARG A 68 12.35 -12.19 -0.75
CA ARG A 68 13.18 -13.23 -1.38
C ARG A 68 13.39 -12.99 -2.88
N ASN A 69 12.68 -12.03 -3.48
CA ASN A 69 12.76 -11.69 -4.88
C ASN A 69 13.72 -10.51 -5.11
N PRO A 70 14.87 -10.70 -5.79
CA PRO A 70 15.84 -9.63 -6.00
C PRO A 70 15.26 -8.39 -6.68
N LYS A 71 14.29 -8.57 -7.58
CA LYS A 71 13.66 -7.43 -8.27
C LYS A 71 12.73 -6.61 -7.37
N ASP A 72 12.16 -7.22 -6.34
CA ASP A 72 11.34 -6.51 -5.34
C ASP A 72 12.24 -5.87 -4.28
N GLN A 73 13.41 -6.46 -4.00
CA GLN A 73 14.40 -5.87 -3.09
C GLN A 73 14.87 -4.48 -3.54
N GLU A 74 14.91 -4.22 -4.85
CA GLU A 74 15.21 -2.89 -5.42
C GLU A 74 14.32 -1.77 -4.84
N ARG A 75 13.08 -2.09 -4.44
CA ARG A 75 12.16 -1.15 -3.78
C ARG A 75 12.68 -0.69 -2.42
N PHE A 76 13.44 -1.54 -1.73
CA PHE A 76 13.92 -1.32 -0.36
C PHE A 76 15.38 -0.91 -0.30
N ILE A 77 16.25 -1.45 -1.17
CA ILE A 77 17.69 -1.22 -1.09
C ILE A 77 18.12 0.07 -1.81
N ILE A 78 17.50 0.39 -2.94
CA ILE A 78 17.80 1.60 -3.71
C ILE A 78 17.18 2.79 -2.98
N PRO A 79 17.98 3.77 -2.50
CA PRO A 79 17.47 4.87 -1.68
C PRO A 79 16.34 5.65 -2.33
N ASP A 80 16.46 5.97 -3.62
CA ASP A 80 15.46 6.76 -4.34
C ASP A 80 14.14 6.01 -4.49
N ASN A 81 14.18 4.70 -4.77
CA ASN A 81 12.97 3.87 -4.83
C ASN A 81 12.28 3.80 -3.46
N ARG A 82 13.07 3.58 -2.40
CA ARG A 82 12.57 3.50 -1.02
C ARG A 82 11.92 4.83 -0.61
N GLN A 83 12.57 5.95 -0.92
CA GLN A 83 12.06 7.28 -0.62
C GLN A 83 10.81 7.60 -1.43
N ALA A 84 10.77 7.22 -2.71
CA ALA A 84 9.59 7.41 -3.56
C ALA A 84 8.37 6.69 -2.97
N VAL A 85 8.50 5.41 -2.60
CA VAL A 85 7.41 4.65 -1.97
C VAL A 85 6.99 5.26 -0.63
N ALA A 86 7.94 5.70 0.21
CA ALA A 86 7.63 6.37 1.47
C ALA A 86 6.84 7.68 1.25
N ASN A 87 7.25 8.50 0.27
CA ASN A 87 6.55 9.73 -0.09
C ASN A 87 5.13 9.43 -0.56
N TRP A 88 4.95 8.43 -1.42
CA TRP A 88 3.64 8.08 -1.96
C TRP A 88 2.69 7.55 -0.87
N LEU A 89 3.19 6.76 0.09
CA LEU A 89 2.40 6.34 1.25
C LEU A 89 2.01 7.54 2.13
N CYS A 90 2.93 8.47 2.37
CA CYS A 90 2.66 9.70 3.12
C CYS A 90 1.58 10.54 2.42
N GLU A 91 1.70 10.75 1.11
CA GLU A 91 0.69 11.46 0.32
C GLU A 91 -0.69 10.81 0.43
N GLY A 92 -0.75 9.47 0.39
CA GLY A 92 -2.00 8.73 0.54
C GLY A 92 -2.62 8.86 1.94
N LEU A 93 -1.80 8.87 2.99
CA LEU A 93 -2.26 9.14 4.35
C LEU A 93 -2.80 10.56 4.50
N LEU A 94 -2.10 11.56 3.95
CA LEU A 94 -2.56 12.96 3.96
C LEU A 94 -3.89 13.11 3.22
N GLU A 95 -4.08 12.40 2.11
CA GLU A 95 -5.35 12.38 1.39
C GLU A 95 -6.47 11.73 2.21
N ALA A 96 -6.17 10.64 2.90
CA ALA A 96 -7.14 9.98 3.78
C ALA A 96 -7.59 10.89 4.94
N VAL A 97 -6.66 11.66 5.52
CA VAL A 97 -6.99 12.65 6.55
C VAL A 97 -7.85 13.78 5.98
N ARG A 98 -7.50 14.32 4.80
CA ARG A 98 -8.28 15.39 4.16
C ARG A 98 -9.72 14.98 3.86
N LYS A 99 -9.97 13.74 3.43
CA LYS A 99 -11.34 13.27 3.14
C LYS A 99 -12.22 13.04 4.36
N LYS A 100 -11.64 12.91 5.56
CA LYS A 100 -12.39 12.76 6.81
C LYS A 100 -12.90 14.08 7.39
N HIS A 101 -12.45 15.22 6.86
CA HIS A 101 -12.83 16.57 7.26
C HIS A 101 -13.50 17.31 6.10
#